data_AF-A0A0E3M7B5-F1
#
_entry.id   AF-A0A0E3M7B5-F1
#
_cell.length_a   1.000
_cell.length_b   1.000
_cell.length_c   1.000
_cell.angle_alpha   90.00
_cell.angle_beta   90.00
_cell.angle_gamma   90.00
#
_symmetry.space_group_name_H-M   'P 1'
#
loop_
_entity.id
_entity.type
_entity.pdbx_description
1 polymer ?
#
loop_
_entity_poly.entity_id
_entity_poly.type
_entity_poly.pdbx_seq_one_letter_code
_entity_poly.pdbx_strand_id
1 'polypeptide(L)' 'MLSEQEIRNETINYVEQHGIKYVYLATKIGVHKSTLCHFLKNDRKVANKVKIGLEQFLSKPSN' A
#
# COMPACT_ATOMS: atom_id res chain seq x y z
N MET A 1 12.67 7.88 4.00
CA MET A 1 12.19 6.54 3.57
C MET A 1 11.37 6.00 4.71
N LEU A 2 10.13 5.60 4.43
CA LEU A 2 9.26 5.03 5.46
C LEU A 2 9.69 3.56 5.69
N SER A 3 9.60 3.11 6.94
CA SER A 3 9.71 1.69 7.25
C SER A 3 8.51 0.93 6.67
N GLU A 4 8.66 -0.39 6.47
CA GLU A 4 7.52 -1.20 5.98
C GLU A 4 6.31 -1.12 6.91
N GLN A 5 6.53 -1.00 8.22
CA GLN A 5 5.44 -0.88 9.19
C GLN A 5 4.70 0.46 9.05
N GLU A 6 5.44 1.56 8.86
CA GLU A 6 4.83 2.88 8.62
C GLU A 6 4.00 2.87 7.33
N ILE A 7 4.52 2.30 6.25
CA ILE A 7 3.80 2.21 4.97
C ILE A 7 2.50 1.43 5.13
N ARG A 8 2.51 0.32 5.89
CA ARG A 8 1.29 -0.46 6.17
C ARG A 8 0.27 0.36 6.94
N ASN A 9 0.69 1.02 8.02
CA ASN A 9 -0.18 1.84 8.85
C ASN A 9 -0.80 2.99 8.03
N GLU A 10 0.01 3.71 7.25
CA GLU A 10 -0.49 4.78 6.38
C GLU A 10 -1.43 4.26 5.28
N THR A 11 -1.14 3.09 4.71
CA THR A 11 -2.01 2.47 3.71
C THR A 11 -3.39 2.13 4.30
N ILE A 12 -3.42 1.59 5.53
CA ILE A 12 -4.66 1.27 6.25
C ILE A 12 -5.43 2.56 6.54
N ASN A 13 -4.75 3.56 7.12
CA ASN A 13 -5.35 4.85 7.45
C ASN A 13 -5.94 5.54 6.19
N TYR A 14 -5.21 5.53 5.08
CA TYR A 14 -5.69 6.12 3.82
C TYR A 14 -6.96 5.44 3.32
N VAL A 15 -7.01 4.11 3.40
CA VAL A 15 -8.19 3.31 3.03
C VAL A 15 -9.40 3.66 3.88
N GLU A 16 -9.21 3.75 5.19
CA GLU A 16 -10.28 4.09 6.14
C GLU A 16 -10.76 5.54 5.98
N GLN A 17 -9.85 6.49 5.85
CA GLN A 17 -10.17 7.91 5.71
C GLN A 17 -10.90 8.24 4.41
N HIS A 18 -10.54 7.58 3.30
CA HIS A 18 -11.09 7.88 1.98
C HIS A 18 -12.21 6.91 1.56
N GLY A 19 -12.51 5.89 2.37
CA GLY A 19 -13.50 4.86 2.04
C GLY A 19 -13.17 4.06 0.77
N ILE A 20 -11.89 3.99 0.39
CA ILE A 20 -11.46 3.31 -0.84
C ILE A 20 -11.18 1.83 -0.61
N LYS A 21 -11.22 1.01 -1.66
CA LYS A 21 -10.92 -0.43 -1.55
C LYS A 21 -9.44 -0.69 -1.79
N TYR A 22 -8.84 -1.66 -1.08
CA TYR A 22 -7.48 -2.12 -1.35
C TYR A 22 -7.23 -2.57 -2.81
N VAL A 23 -8.27 -3.03 -3.52
CA VAL A 23 -8.19 -3.36 -4.95
C VAL A 23 -7.79 -2.12 -5.77
N TYR A 24 -8.31 -0.94 -5.43
CA TYR A 24 -7.97 0.30 -6.11
C TYR A 24 -6.48 0.64 -5.94
N LEU A 25 -5.96 0.53 -4.72
CA LEU A 25 -4.54 0.76 -4.44
C LEU A 25 -3.65 -0.23 -5.19
N ALA A 26 -4.01 -1.51 -5.18
CA ALA A 26 -3.28 -2.56 -5.90
C ALA A 26 -3.20 -2.24 -7.40
N THR A 27 -4.32 -1.82 -8.00
CA THR A 27 -4.36 -1.37 -9.40
C THR A 27 -3.48 -0.15 -9.63
N LYS A 28 -3.53 0.86 -8.76
CA LYS A 28 -2.74 2.10 -8.89
C LYS A 28 -1.23 1.85 -8.84
N ILE A 29 -0.79 0.88 -8.04
CA ILE A 29 0.63 0.54 -7.91
C ILE A 29 1.06 -0.62 -8.84
N GLY A 30 0.15 -1.12 -9.68
CA GLY A 30 0.42 -2.17 -10.67
C GLY A 30 0.81 -3.52 -10.06
N VAL A 31 0.10 -3.93 -9.01
CA VAL A 31 0.25 -5.25 -8.36
C VAL A 31 -1.08 -5.95 -8.20
N HIS A 32 -1.05 -7.27 -8.05
CA HIS A 32 -2.25 -8.04 -7.75
C HIS A 32 -2.74 -7.78 -6.32
N LYS A 33 -4.06 -7.79 -6.10
CA LYS A 33 -4.68 -7.57 -4.78
C LYS A 33 -4.11 -8.50 -3.71
N SER A 34 -3.89 -9.78 -4.03
CA SER A 34 -3.34 -10.75 -3.06
C SER A 34 -1.94 -10.35 -2.60
N THR A 35 -1.09 -9.86 -3.51
CA THR A 35 0.26 -9.38 -3.19
C THR A 35 0.21 -8.21 -2.23
N LEU A 36 -0.67 -7.24 -2.45
CA LEU A 36 -0.89 -6.14 -1.51
C LEU A 36 -1.40 -6.65 -0.15
N CYS A 37 -2.33 -7.61 -0.15
CA CYS A 37 -2.88 -8.16 1.09
C CYS A 37 -1.82 -8.90 1.93
N HIS A 38 -0.93 -9.67 1.30
CA HIS A 38 0.18 -10.32 2.02
C HIS A 38 1.16 -9.30 2.62
N PHE A 39 1.41 -8.18 1.92
CA PHE A 39 2.24 -7.09 2.47
C PHE A 39 1.60 -6.48 3.71
N LEU A 40 0.31 -6.15 3.65
CA LEU A 40 -0.42 -5.56 4.76
C LEU A 40 -0.49 -6.47 5.99
N LYS A 41 -0.64 -7.78 5.75
CA LYS A 41 -0.66 -8.80 6.81
C LYS A 41 0.71 -9.18 7.36
N ASN A 42 1.80 -8.68 6.77
CA ASN A 42 3.18 -9.08 7.09
C ASN A 42 3.40 -10.62 7.08
N ASP A 43 2.61 -11.34 6.29
CA ASP A 43 2.60 -12.81 6.25
C ASP A 43 3.77 -13.36 5.42
N ARG A 44 4.19 -12.59 4.40
CA ARG A 44 5.28 -13.00 3.50
C ARG A 44 6.21 -11.84 3.17
N LYS A 45 7.47 -12.16 2.89
CA LYS A 45 8.41 -11.24 2.26
C LYS A 45 7.90 -10.93 0.85
N VAL A 46 7.30 -9.76 0.68
CA VAL A 46 6.74 -9.32 -0.61
C VAL A 46 7.81 -8.65 -1.46
N ALA A 47 7.53 -8.55 -2.75
CA ALA A 47 8.39 -7.85 -3.69
C ALA A 47 8.56 -6.38 -3.29
N ASN A 48 9.80 -5.89 -3.37
CA ASN A 48 10.17 -4.50 -3.11
C ASN A 48 9.32 -3.49 -3.93
N LYS A 49 8.77 -3.94 -5.07
CA LYS A 49 7.81 -3.21 -5.90
C LYS A 49 6.57 -2.74 -5.12
N VAL A 50 6.02 -3.54 -4.20
CA VAL A 50 4.85 -3.16 -3.40
C VAL A 50 5.20 -2.00 -2.48
N LYS A 51 6.34 -2.10 -1.79
CA LYS A 51 6.86 -1.05 -0.91
C LYS A 51 7.02 0.27 -1.67
N ILE A 52 7.80 0.25 -2.76
CA ILE A 52 8.08 1.45 -3.57
C ILE A 52 6.79 2.03 -4.15
N GLY A 53 5.88 1.18 -4.64
CA GLY A 53 4.61 1.63 -5.21
C GLY A 53 3.72 2.33 -4.18
N LEU A 54 3.63 1.79 -2.96
CA LEU A 54 2.88 2.41 -1.87
C LEU A 54 3.55 3.69 -1.38
N GLU A 55 4.87 3.72 -1.20
CA GLU A 55 5.60 4.94 -0.84
C GLU A 55 5.33 6.06 -1.84
N GLN A 56 5.40 5.77 -3.15
CA GLN A 56 5.10 6.74 -4.20
C GLN A 56 3.63 7.18 -4.22
N PHE A 57 2.72 6.26 -3.91
CA PHE A 57 1.29 6.58 -3.86
C PHE A 57 0.97 7.50 -2.68
N LEU A 58 1.49 7.18 -1.49
CA LEU A 58 1.26 7.93 -0.25
C LEU A 58 2.00 9.27 -0.23
N SER A 59 3.15 9.37 -0.90
CA SER A 59 3.92 10.63 -0.98
C SER A 59 3.30 11.67 -1.93
N LYS A 60 2.32 11.29 -2.76
CA LYS A 60 1.66 12.26 -3.64
C LYS A 60 0.64 13.05 -2.81
N PRO A 61 0.78 14.37 -2.67
CA PRO A 61 -0.27 15.18 -2.07
C PRO A 61 -1.54 15.01 -2.91
N SER A 62 -2.64 14.64 -2.25
CA SER A 62 -3.97 14.71 -2.84
C SER A 62 -4.20 16.14 -3.31
N ASN A 63 -4.29 16.35 -4.62
CA ASN A 63 -4.77 17.61 -5.21
C ASN A 63 -6.27 17.76 -4.95
#